data_AF-A0A6S7EZF5-F1
#
_entry.id   AF-A0A6S7EZF5-F1
#
_cell.length_a   1.000
_cell.length_b   1.000
_cell.length_c   1.000
_cell.angle_alpha   90.00
_cell.angle_beta   90.00
_cell.angle_gamma   90.00
#
_symmetry.space_group_name_H-M   'P 1'
#
loop_
_entity.id
_entity.type
_entity.pdbx_description
1 polymer ?
#
loop_
_entity_poly.entity_id
_entity_poly.type
_entity_poly.pdbx_seq_one_letter_code
_entity_poly.pdbx_strand_id
1 'polypeptide(L)' 'MTDVEWTQRDNYYWQGPSGWTISRVFVDGMWQYELWFSRGSGGTIYGMRASLEGAQELYQQKLR' A
#
# COMPACT_ATOMS: atom_id res chain seq x y z
N MET A 1 18.47 6.49 4.22
CA MET A 1 17.05 6.14 4.39
C MET A 1 16.97 4.67 4.07
N THR A 2 16.57 3.84 5.03
CA THR A 2 16.39 2.40 4.79
C THR A 2 15.33 2.25 3.72
N ASP A 3 15.74 1.70 2.57
CA ASP A 3 14.81 1.38 1.49
C ASP A 3 13.81 0.37 2.05
N VAL A 4 12.53 0.75 2.09
CA VAL A 4 11.50 -0.14 2.60
C VAL A 4 11.20 -1.12 1.48
N GLU A 5 11.57 -2.38 1.69
CA GLU A 5 11.39 -3.41 0.70
C GLU A 5 9.90 -3.75 0.56
N TRP A 6 9.33 -3.37 -0.59
CA TRP A 6 8.00 -3.79 -1.03
C TRP A 6 8.14 -4.95 -2.01
N THR A 7 7.66 -6.13 -1.64
CA THR A 7 7.66 -7.29 -2.53
C THR A 7 6.36 -7.35 -3.29
N GLN A 8 6.41 -7.20 -4.63
CA GLN A 8 5.26 -7.47 -5.48
C GLN A 8 4.93 -8.96 -5.43
N ARG A 9 3.70 -9.34 -5.05
CA ARG A 9 3.25 -10.75 -5.12
C ARG A 9 2.51 -11.05 -6.41
N ASP A 10 1.78 -10.06 -6.92
CA ASP A 10 1.07 -10.15 -8.20
C ASP A 10 0.86 -8.75 -8.83
N ASN A 11 0.10 -8.68 -9.93
CA ASN A 11 -0.15 -7.44 -10.67
C ASN A 11 -0.92 -6.36 -9.89
N TYR A 12 -1.56 -6.75 -8.79
CA TYR A 12 -2.46 -5.91 -8.00
C TYR A 12 -2.05 -5.81 -6.53
N TYR A 13 -0.98 -6.45 -6.10
CA TYR A 13 -0.64 -6.54 -4.68
C TYR A 13 0.85 -6.50 -4.41
N TRP A 14 1.21 -5.65 -3.44
CA TRP A 14 2.54 -5.53 -2.86
C TRP A 14 2.46 -5.77 -1.36
N GLN A 15 3.36 -6.60 -0.86
CA GLN A 15 3.55 -6.82 0.56
C GLN A 15 4.69 -5.95 1.08
N GLY A 16 4.42 -5.18 2.12
CA GLY A 16 5.39 -4.39 2.85
C GLY A 16 5.67 -4.98 4.25
N PRO A 17 6.46 -4.26 5.07
CA PRO A 17 6.81 -4.70 6.40
C PRO A 17 5.60 -4.84 7.33
N SER A 18 5.71 -5.70 8.34
CA SER A 18 4.84 -5.68 9.53
C SER A 18 3.32 -5.70 9.28
N GLY A 19 2.85 -6.30 8.18
CA GLY A 19 1.42 -6.38 7.85
C GLY A 19 0.87 -5.21 7.03
N TRP A 20 1.75 -4.34 6.53
CA TRP A 20 1.41 -3.33 5.54
C TRP A 20 1.34 -3.93 4.15
N THR A 21 0.36 -3.51 3.37
CA THR A 21 0.15 -3.96 1.99
C THR A 21 -0.29 -2.79 1.12
N ILE A 22 0.05 -2.84 -0.16
CA ILE A 22 -0.50 -1.94 -1.16
C ILE A 22 -1.30 -2.77 -2.15
N SER A 23 -2.56 -2.38 -2.36
CA SER A 23 -3.45 -2.99 -3.33
C SER A 23 -3.69 -2.02 -4.49
N ARG A 24 -3.52 -2.47 -5.72
CA ARG A 24 -3.88 -1.70 -6.91
C ARG A 24 -5.30 -2.04 -7.31
N VAL A 25 -6.17 -1.03 -7.30
CA VAL A 25 -7.60 -1.16 -7.54
C VAL A 25 -8.01 -0.24 -8.69
N PHE A 26 -9.08 -0.60 -9.42
CA PHE A 26 -9.67 0.26 -10.44
C PHE A 26 -10.98 0.83 -9.91
N VAL A 27 -11.01 2.14 -9.68
CA VAL A 27 -12.15 2.85 -9.07
C VAL A 27 -12.40 4.12 -9.88
N ASP A 28 -13.68 4.40 -10.18
CA ASP A 28 -14.12 5.60 -10.92
C ASP A 28 -13.35 5.86 -12.23
N GLY A 29 -13.04 4.80 -12.97
CA GLY A 29 -12.39 4.91 -14.28
C GLY A 29 -10.87 5.11 -14.23
N MET A 30 -10.24 5.03 -13.05
CA MET A 30 -8.79 5.16 -12.89
C MET A 30 -8.18 4.09 -11.99
N TRP A 31 -6.92 3.76 -12.26
CA TRP A 31 -6.12 2.91 -11.36
C TRP A 31 -5.67 3.73 -10.15
N GLN A 32 -5.79 3.13 -8.97
CA GLN A 32 -5.38 3.68 -7.68
C GLN A 32 -4.58 2.63 -6.93
N TYR A 33 -3.78 3.09 -5.97
CA TYR A 33 -2.99 2.27 -5.07
C TYR A 33 -3.41 2.60 -3.63
N GLU A 34 -4.07 1.65 -2.99
CA GLU A 34 -4.54 1.75 -1.62
C GLU A 34 -3.49 1.22 -0.66
N LEU A 35 -3.17 1.98 0.38
CA LEU A 35 -2.34 1.54 1.48
C LEU A 35 -3.21 0.93 2.58
N TRP A 36 -2.89 -0.28 2.98
CA TRP A 36 -3.61 -1.06 3.99
C TRP A 36 -2.67 -1.48 5.11
N PHE A 37 -3.22 -1.60 6.31
CA PHE A 37 -2.60 -2.31 7.43
C PHE A 37 -3.54 -3.40 7.91
N SER A 38 -3.05 -4.64 7.98
CA SER A 38 -3.84 -5.79 8.40
C SER A 38 -3.29 -6.40 9.68
N ARG A 39 -4.18 -6.71 10.64
CA ARG A 39 -3.85 -7.46 11.87
C ARG A 39 -4.90 -8.55 12.08
N GLY A 40 -4.53 -9.80 11.83
CA GLY A 40 -5.48 -10.92 11.85
C GLY A 40 -6.42 -10.85 10.64
N SER A 41 -7.72 -11.05 10.86
CA SER A 41 -8.74 -11.04 9.81
C SER A 41 -9.26 -9.64 9.43
N GLY A 42 -8.80 -8.58 10.12
CA GLY A 42 -9.22 -7.20 9.87
C GLY A 42 -8.15 -6.39 9.13
N GLY A 43 -8.58 -5.63 8.12
CA GLY A 43 -7.74 -4.68 7.38
C GLY A 43 -8.30 -3.26 7.48
N THR A 44 -7.42 -2.28 7.67
CA THR A 44 -7.76 -0.85 7.68
C THR A 44 -7.11 -0.16 6.50
N ILE A 45 -7.90 0.60 5.72
CA ILE A 45 -7.38 1.50 4.67
C ILE A 45 -6.83 2.76 5.33
N TYR A 46 -5.58 3.08 5.03
CA TYR A 46 -4.93 4.32 5.48
C TYR A 46 -4.97 5.43 4.43
N GLY A 47 -5.22 5.10 3.17
CA GLY A 47 -5.48 6.06 2.10
C GLY A 47 -5.18 5.49 0.71
N MET A 48 -5.41 6.31 -0.31
CA MET A 48 -5.20 5.98 -1.72
C MET A 48 -4.32 7.01 -2.43
N ARG A 49 -3.59 6.57 -3.45
CA ARG A 49 -2.72 7.39 -4.30
C ARG A 49 -2.77 6.92 -5.75
N ALA A 50 -2.51 7.83 -6.68
CA ALA A 50 -2.55 7.54 -8.11
C ALA A 50 -1.35 6.70 -8.62
N SER A 51 -0.32 6.50 -7.80
CA SER A 51 0.87 5.70 -8.14
C SER A 51 1.35 4.85 -6.97
N LEU A 52 2.18 3.83 -7.28
CA LEU A 52 2.80 2.96 -6.29
C LEU A 52 3.73 3.76 -5.37
N GLU A 53 4.57 4.61 -5.94
CA GLU A 53 5.52 5.46 -5.22
C GLU A 53 4.78 6.37 -4.23
N GLY A 54 3.64 6.95 -4.65
CA GLY A 54 2.82 7.77 -3.77
C GLY A 54 2.27 6.99 -2.58
N ALA A 55 1.86 5.73 -2.78
CA ALA A 55 1.39 4.88 -1.69
C ALA A 55 2.55 4.48 -0.74
N GLN A 56 3.75 4.27 -1.26
CA GLN A 56 4.96 4.04 -0.46
C GLN A 56 5.34 5.29 0.35
N GLU A 57 5.25 6.49 -0.22
CA GLU A 57 5.42 7.76 0.51
C GLU A 57 4.37 7.94 1.60
N LEU A 58 3.10 7.61 1.33
CA LEU A 58 2.03 7.62 2.33
C LEU A 58 2.37 6.70 3.51
N TYR A 59 2.96 5.53 3.25
CA TYR A 59 3.45 4.65 4.32
C TYR A 59 4.56 5.32 5.15
N GLN A 60 5.56 5.95 4.51
CA GLN A 60 6.62 6.67 5.23
C GLN A 60 6.06 7.78 6.14
N GLN A 61 4.99 8.46 5.72
CA GLN A 61 4.32 9.47 6.54
C GLN A 61 3.65 8.88 7.79
N LYS A 62 3.27 7.60 7.79
CA LYS A 62 2.69 6.91 8.95
C LYS A 62 3.71 6.36 9.93
N LEU A 63 4.97 6.25 9.53
CA LEU A 63 6.08 5.83 10.39
C LEU A 63 6.70 6.99 11.19
N ARG A 64 6.37 8.24 10.85
CA ARG A 64 6.80 9.45 11.57
C ARG A 64 5.85 9.75 12.72
#